data_AF-A0A7W3TSR0-F1
#
_entry.id   AF-A0A7W3TSR0-F1
#
_cell.length_a   1.000
_cell.length_b   1.000
_cell.length_c   1.000
_cell.angle_alpha   90.00
_cell.angle_beta   90.00
_cell.angle_gamma   90.00
#
_symmetry.space_group_name_H-M   'P 1'
#
loop_
_entity.id
_entity.type
_entity.pdbx_description
1 polymer ?
#
loop_
_entity_poly.entity_id
_entity_poly.type
_entity_poly.pdbx_seq_one_letter_code
_entity_poly.pdbx_strand_id
1 'polypeptide(L)'
;MTERKDQCGVNYTLDVLEDKWQPRIIYWLGFRPFTIDELHRLLPELTLVALNDEIASLQNLRIVNSNKDENDKYTLTDNGTDLRNMVVTMGVWGRQQMDDSANQISDQIVEPEADASISELIEYNKKLDKYL
;
A
#
# COMPACT_ATOMS: atom_id res chain seq x y z
N MET A 1 17.29 12.18 11.08
CA MET A 1 15.96 11.90 11.64
C MET A 1 15.44 13.17 12.28
N THR A 2 14.73 14.00 11.52
CA THR A 2 14.05 15.18 12.04
C THR A 2 12.90 14.71 12.93
N GLU A 3 12.76 15.26 14.15
CA GLU A 3 11.63 14.95 15.04
C GLU A 3 10.33 15.32 14.34
N ARG A 4 9.59 14.33 13.81
CA ARG A 4 8.22 14.53 13.33
C ARG A 4 7.30 14.64 14.54
N LYS A 5 7.13 15.87 15.04
CA LYS A 5 6.16 16.21 16.09
C LYS A 5 4.97 16.92 15.43
N ASP A 6 4.13 16.16 14.75
CA ASP A 6 2.79 16.66 14.44
C ASP A 6 1.92 16.58 15.70
N GLN A 7 1.24 17.68 16.01
CA GLN A 7 0.28 17.74 17.12
C GLN A 7 -1.06 17.07 16.78
N CYS A 8 -1.22 16.54 15.56
CA CYS A 8 -2.45 15.95 15.05
C CYS A 8 -2.16 14.58 14.42
N GLY A 9 -2.88 13.54 14.88
CA GLY A 9 -2.72 12.17 14.36
C GLY A 9 -3.01 12.05 12.86
N VAL A 10 -3.94 12.85 12.32
CA VAL A 10 -4.25 12.86 10.87
C VAL A 10 -3.06 13.36 10.07
N ASN A 11 -2.41 14.46 10.48
CA ASN A 11 -1.24 14.99 9.79
C ASN A 11 -0.09 13.97 9.81
N TYR A 12 0.14 13.36 10.97
CA TYR A 12 1.16 12.30 11.08
C TYR A 12 0.90 11.14 10.12
N THR A 13 -0.36 10.73 9.95
CA THR A 13 -0.72 9.70 8.96
C THR A 13 -0.49 10.20 7.52
N LEU A 14 -0.86 11.44 7.20
CA LEU A 14 -0.61 12.00 5.87
C LEU A 14 0.89 12.09 5.56
N ASP A 15 1.72 12.43 6.52
CA ASP A 15 3.19 12.44 6.43
C ASP A 15 3.79 11.04 6.15
N VAL A 16 3.14 9.98 6.62
CA VAL A 16 3.51 8.60 6.28
C VAL A 16 3.04 8.25 4.87
N LEU A 17 1.86 8.72 4.46
CA LEU A 17 1.26 8.40 3.17
C LEU A 17 1.70 9.35 2.03
N GLU A 18 2.47 10.40 2.32
CA GLU A 18 3.02 11.33 1.33
C GLU A 18 4.04 10.66 0.39
N ASP A 19 4.72 9.62 0.88
CA ASP A 19 5.60 8.82 0.04
C ASP A 19 4.80 8.06 -1.04
N LYS A 20 5.24 8.13 -2.30
CA LYS A 20 4.55 7.48 -3.43
C LYS A 20 4.40 5.96 -3.25
N TRP A 21 5.37 5.32 -2.59
CA TRP A 21 5.48 3.86 -2.53
C TRP A 21 4.86 3.26 -1.27
N GLN A 22 4.94 3.95 -0.12
CA GLN A 22 4.45 3.42 1.15
C GLN A 22 2.95 3.01 1.11
N PRO A 23 2.00 3.84 0.62
CA PRO A 23 0.60 3.45 0.49
C PRO A 23 0.41 2.19 -0.36
N ARG A 24 1.20 2.04 -1.44
CA ARG A 24 1.14 0.89 -2.35
C ARG A 24 1.71 -0.38 -1.73
N ILE A 25 2.81 -0.27 -1.00
CA ILE A 25 3.41 -1.40 -0.26
C ILE A 25 2.44 -1.86 0.83
N ILE A 26 1.84 -0.93 1.58
CA ILE A 26 0.84 -1.21 2.62
C ILE A 26 -0.39 -1.89 2.01
N TYR A 27 -0.89 -1.38 0.88
CA TYR A 27 -2.00 -1.99 0.16
C TYR A 27 -1.72 -3.46 -0.19
N TRP A 28 -0.58 -3.72 -0.83
CA TRP A 28 -0.23 -5.07 -1.28
C TRP A 28 0.01 -6.02 -0.11
N LEU A 29 0.78 -5.62 0.90
CA LEU A 29 1.09 -6.52 2.02
C LEU A 29 -0.14 -6.89 2.87
N GLY A 30 -1.19 -6.08 2.89
CA GLY A 30 -2.44 -6.47 3.52
C GLY A 30 -3.48 -7.06 2.56
N PHE A 31 -3.20 -7.10 1.25
CA PHE A 31 -3.92 -8.00 0.34
C PHE A 31 -3.51 -9.45 0.65
N ARG A 32 -2.20 -9.72 0.71
CA ARG A 32 -1.62 -10.95 1.28
C ARG A 32 -0.12 -10.79 1.53
N PRO A 33 0.52 -11.74 2.24
CA PRO A 33 1.98 -11.77 2.38
C PRO A 33 2.69 -11.99 1.03
N PHE A 34 3.80 -11.29 0.82
CA PHE A 34 4.64 -11.39 -0.39
C PHE A 34 6.13 -11.51 -0.05
N THR A 35 6.87 -12.24 -0.88
CA THR A 35 8.34 -12.16 -0.86
C THR A 35 8.80 -10.80 -1.42
N ILE A 36 10.07 -10.46 -1.21
CA ILE A 36 10.63 -9.21 -1.77
C ILE A 36 10.55 -9.19 -3.30
N ASP A 37 10.80 -10.32 -3.96
CA ASP A 37 10.80 -10.43 -5.41
C ASP A 37 9.38 -10.32 -5.99
N GLU A 38 8.39 -10.93 -5.33
CA GLU A 38 6.98 -10.79 -5.71
C GLU A 38 6.53 -9.34 -5.59
N LEU A 39 6.87 -8.67 -4.49
CA LEU A 39 6.52 -7.27 -4.27
C LEU A 39 7.21 -6.34 -5.27
N HIS A 40 8.48 -6.59 -5.61
CA HIS A 40 9.19 -5.83 -6.64
C HIS A 40 8.58 -6.02 -8.03
N ARG A 41 8.07 -7.22 -8.35
CA ARG A 41 7.32 -7.45 -9.60
C ARG A 41 6.00 -6.68 -9.66
N LEU A 42 5.36 -6.45 -8.51
CA LEU A 42 4.16 -5.60 -8.41
C LEU A 42 4.49 -4.11 -8.48
N LEU A 43 5.72 -3.71 -8.15
CA LEU A 43 6.17 -2.32 -8.14
C LEU A 43 7.43 -2.14 -9.00
N PRO A 44 7.38 -2.43 -10.31
CA PRO A 44 8.59 -2.56 -11.15
C PRO A 44 9.34 -1.24 -11.38
N GLU A 45 8.71 -0.10 -11.11
CA GLU A 45 9.34 1.23 -11.15
C GLU A 45 10.21 1.52 -9.92
N LEU A 46 10.01 0.79 -8.82
CA LEU A 46 10.77 0.95 -7.58
C LEU A 46 11.94 -0.02 -7.59
N THR A 47 13.17 0.48 -7.56
CA THR A 47 14.36 -0.39 -7.53
C THR A 47 14.34 -1.31 -6.30
N LEU A 48 14.88 -2.52 -6.43
CA LEU A 48 14.94 -3.47 -5.31
C LEU A 48 15.62 -2.90 -4.06
N VAL A 49 16.67 -2.09 -4.21
CA VAL A 49 17.34 -1.42 -3.07
C VAL A 49 16.38 -0.46 -2.38
N ALA A 50 15.74 0.44 -3.14
CA ALA A 50 14.77 1.38 -2.59
C ALA A 50 13.55 0.68 -1.98
N LEU A 51 13.08 -0.44 -2.55
CA LEU A 51 12.00 -1.23 -1.96
C LEU A 51 12.41 -1.80 -0.58
N ASN A 52 13.65 -2.27 -0.43
CA ASN A 52 14.13 -2.72 0.88
C ASN A 52 14.21 -1.57 1.88
N ASP A 53 14.62 -0.38 1.45
CA ASP A 53 14.65 0.82 2.30
C ASP A 53 13.24 1.23 2.75
N GLU A 54 12.25 1.19 1.85
CA GLU A 54 10.84 1.47 2.20
C GLU A 54 10.27 0.44 3.18
N ILE A 55 10.56 -0.84 2.98
CA ILE A 55 10.15 -1.89 3.93
C ILE A 55 10.78 -1.65 5.31
N ALA A 56 12.07 -1.31 5.36
CA ALA A 56 12.74 -1.00 6.62
C ALA A 56 12.15 0.24 7.31
N SER A 57 11.78 1.27 6.54
CA SER A 57 11.04 2.44 7.02
C SER A 57 9.71 2.04 7.66
N LEU A 58 8.90 1.25 6.96
CA LEU A 58 7.59 0.78 7.45
C LEU A 58 7.71 -0.16 8.67
N GLN A 59 8.80 -0.94 8.77
CA GLN A 59 9.11 -1.72 9.96
C GLN A 59 9.44 -0.84 11.17
N ASN A 60 10.22 0.23 10.97
CA ASN A 60 10.52 1.21 12.03
C ASN A 60 9.25 1.92 12.52
N LEU A 61 8.28 2.13 11.63
CA LEU A 61 6.96 2.66 11.95
C LEU A 61 6.00 1.62 12.56
N ARG A 62 6.41 0.35 12.66
CA ARG A 62 5.60 -0.79 13.13
C ARG A 62 4.34 -1.06 12.30
N ILE A 63 4.40 -0.73 11.00
CA ILE A 63 3.36 -1.03 10.01
C ILE A 63 3.59 -2.41 9.39
N VAL A 64 4.85 -2.74 9.09
CA VAL A 64 5.29 -4.06 8.60
C VAL A 64 5.96 -4.81 9.76
N ASN A 65 5.74 -6.12 9.87
CA ASN A 65 6.40 -6.94 10.88
C ASN A 65 7.93 -6.96 10.68
N SER A 66 8.69 -6.90 11.77
CA SER A 66 10.17 -6.92 11.70
C SER A 66 10.71 -8.25 11.19
N ASN A 67 10.01 -9.35 11.45
CA ASN A 67 10.35 -10.69 10.97
C ASN A 67 9.43 -11.08 9.82
N LYS A 68 9.98 -11.83 8.88
CA LYS A 68 9.22 -12.50 7.82
C LYS A 68 8.50 -13.74 8.37
N ASP A 69 7.51 -14.23 7.63
CA ASP A 69 6.85 -15.50 7.93
C ASP A 69 7.74 -16.73 7.60
N GLU A 70 7.20 -17.93 7.80
CA GLU A 70 7.90 -19.20 7.52
C GLU A 70 8.26 -19.42 6.05
N ASN A 71 7.65 -18.65 5.14
CA ASN A 71 7.86 -18.71 3.68
C ASN A 71 8.70 -17.53 3.16
N ASP A 72 9.41 -16.82 4.04
CA ASP A 72 10.23 -15.64 3.72
C ASP A 72 9.41 -14.46 3.16
N LYS A 73 8.14 -14.33 3.57
CA LYS A 73 7.25 -13.24 3.14
C LYS A 73 7.12 -12.15 4.20
N TYR A 74 7.00 -10.91 3.73
CA TYR A 74 6.65 -9.77 4.57
C TYR A 74 5.15 -9.76 4.86
N THR A 75 4.80 -9.30 6.06
CA THR A 75 3.42 -9.25 6.56
C THR A 75 3.17 -7.91 7.26
N LEU A 76 1.93 -7.43 7.26
CA LEU A 76 1.53 -6.28 8.07
C LEU A 76 1.35 -6.66 9.53
N THR A 77 1.60 -5.69 10.43
CA THR A 77 1.12 -5.76 11.80
C THR A 77 -0.40 -5.54 11.85
N ASP A 78 -1.03 -5.72 13.01
CA ASP A 78 -2.44 -5.36 13.19
C ASP A 78 -2.68 -3.87 12.88
N ASN A 79 -1.81 -2.98 13.37
CA ASN A 79 -1.86 -1.54 13.08
C ASN A 79 -1.66 -1.26 11.57
N GLY A 80 -0.79 -2.03 10.91
CA GLY A 80 -0.58 -1.91 9.47
C GLY A 80 -1.82 -2.30 8.68
N THR A 81 -2.53 -3.35 9.12
CA THR A 81 -3.81 -3.78 8.54
C THR A 81 -4.88 -2.69 8.68
N ASP A 82 -4.97 -2.04 9.85
CA ASP A 82 -5.87 -0.90 10.04
C ASP A 82 -5.53 0.26 9.10
N LEU A 83 -4.24 0.58 8.96
CA LEU A 83 -3.77 1.63 8.05
C LEU A 83 -4.08 1.29 6.58
N ARG A 84 -3.93 0.02 6.16
CA ARG A 84 -4.34 -0.41 4.83
C ARG A 84 -5.81 -0.12 4.57
N ASN A 85 -6.69 -0.48 5.50
CA ASN A 85 -8.12 -0.26 5.33
C ASN A 85 -8.45 1.23 5.15
N MET A 86 -7.73 2.10 5.86
CA MET A 86 -7.83 3.55 5.69
C MET A 86 -7.33 4.01 4.32
N VAL A 87 -6.17 3.52 3.87
CA VAL A 87 -5.60 3.81 2.53
C VAL A 87 -6.58 3.43 1.42
N VAL A 88 -7.17 2.23 1.48
CA VAL A 88 -8.17 1.77 0.51
C VAL A 88 -9.40 2.68 0.53
N THR A 89 -9.93 2.97 1.73
CA THR A 89 -11.11 3.83 1.87
C THR A 89 -10.86 5.23 1.32
N MET A 90 -9.69 5.81 1.61
CA MET A 90 -9.29 7.13 1.13
C MET A 90 -9.14 7.17 -0.39
N GLY A 91 -8.49 6.15 -0.98
CA GLY A 91 -8.33 6.05 -2.44
C GLY A 91 -9.66 5.91 -3.17
N VAL A 92 -10.56 5.06 -2.67
CA VAL A 92 -11.92 4.87 -3.23
C VAL A 92 -12.73 6.16 -3.15
N TRP A 93 -12.81 6.77 -1.97
CA TRP A 93 -13.54 8.01 -1.80
C TRP A 93 -12.97 9.13 -2.68
N GLY A 94 -11.64 9.28 -2.71
CA GLY A 94 -10.96 10.29 -3.52
C GLY A 94 -11.27 10.14 -5.01
N ARG A 95 -11.20 8.91 -5.53
CA ARG A 95 -11.57 8.62 -6.93
C ARG A 95 -13.02 8.98 -7.22
N GLN A 96 -13.95 8.62 -6.33
CA GLN A 96 -15.37 8.93 -6.49
C GLN A 96 -15.61 10.44 -6.56
N GLN A 97 -14.99 11.22 -5.67
CA GLN A 97 -15.11 12.69 -5.71
C GLN A 97 -14.53 13.30 -6.99
N MET A 98 -13.46 12.73 -7.53
CA MET A 98 -12.89 13.15 -8.82
C MET A 98 -13.84 12.87 -9.98
N ASP A 99 -14.45 11.68 -10.00
CA ASP A 99 -15.42 11.30 -11.03
C ASP A 99 -16.68 12.16 -10.97
N ASP A 100 -17.24 12.35 -9.77
CA ASP A 100 -18.43 13.19 -9.54
C ASP A 100 -18.17 14.62 -10.03
N SER A 101 -17.01 15.18 -9.70
CA SER A 101 -16.60 16.53 -10.15
C SER A 101 -16.45 16.63 -11.66
N ALA A 102 -16.16 15.51 -12.34
CA ALA A 102 -16.02 15.42 -13.79
C ALA A 102 -17.31 14.95 -14.49
N ASN A 103 -18.43 14.78 -13.77
CA ASN A 103 -19.67 14.15 -14.27
C ASN A 103 -19.43 12.77 -14.91
N GLN A 104 -18.55 11.96 -14.32
CA GLN A 104 -18.26 10.59 -14.73
C GLN A 104 -18.90 9.59 -13.77
N ILE A 105 -19.20 8.39 -14.26
CA ILE A 105 -19.69 7.30 -13.41
C ILE A 105 -18.47 6.60 -12.80
N SER A 106 -18.42 6.49 -11.48
CA SER A 106 -17.34 5.79 -10.80
C SER A 106 -17.36 4.28 -11.05
N ASP A 107 -16.18 3.74 -11.32
CA ASP A 107 -15.95 2.30 -11.35
C ASP A 107 -15.98 1.73 -9.93
N GLN A 108 -16.49 0.51 -9.76
CA GLN A 108 -16.33 -0.24 -8.51
C GLN A 108 -14.94 -0.89 -8.48
N ILE A 109 -14.18 -0.67 -7.39
CA ILE A 109 -12.97 -1.43 -7.12
C ILE A 109 -13.37 -2.77 -6.52
N VAL A 110 -12.86 -3.85 -7.09
CA VAL A 110 -13.05 -5.22 -6.60
C VAL A 110 -11.67 -5.82 -6.62
N GLU A 111 -11.16 -6.15 -5.44
CA GLU A 111 -9.86 -6.80 -5.32
C GLU A 111 -9.93 -8.20 -5.96
N PRO A 112 -8.83 -8.69 -6.56
CA PRO A 112 -8.76 -10.07 -7.04
C PRO A 112 -8.97 -11.07 -5.90
N GLU A 113 -9.25 -12.33 -6.25
CA GLU A 113 -9.27 -13.42 -5.28
C GLU A 113 -7.91 -13.57 -4.58
N ALA A 114 -7.92 -13.95 -3.30
CA ALA A 114 -6.72 -14.00 -2.47
C ALA A 114 -5.63 -14.94 -3.02
N ASP A 115 -6.00 -15.93 -3.84
CA ASP A 115 -5.12 -16.89 -4.50
C ASP A 115 -4.69 -16.49 -5.92
N ALA A 116 -5.09 -15.30 -6.40
CA ALA A 116 -4.73 -14.78 -7.72
C ALA A 116 -3.22 -14.85 -7.98
N SER A 117 -2.83 -15.20 -9.20
CA SER A 117 -1.45 -15.29 -9.62
C SER A 117 -0.77 -13.92 -9.65
N ILE A 118 0.55 -13.87 -9.53
CA ILE A 118 1.30 -12.61 -9.63
C ILE A 118 1.02 -11.89 -10.96
N SER A 119 0.81 -12.62 -12.06
CA SER A 119 0.51 -12.02 -13.36
C SER A 119 -0.85 -11.29 -13.36
N GLU A 120 -1.87 -11.86 -12.73
CA GLU A 120 -3.19 -11.22 -12.57
C GLU A 120 -3.10 -9.99 -11.68
N LEU A 121 -2.30 -10.05 -10.61
CA LEU A 121 -2.07 -8.90 -9.73
C LEU A 121 -1.31 -7.75 -10.43
N ILE A 122 -0.34 -8.09 -11.29
CA ILE A 122 0.35 -7.10 -12.13
C ILE A 122 -0.62 -6.45 -13.12
N GLU A 123 -1.55 -7.23 -13.70
CA GLU A 123 -2.59 -6.65 -14.57
C GLU A 123 -3.52 -5.72 -13.79
N TYR A 124 -3.88 -6.10 -12.56
CA TYR A 124 -4.71 -5.31 -11.67
C TYR A 124 -4.08 -3.97 -11.27
N ASN A 125 -2.74 -3.83 -11.26
CA ASN A 125 -2.09 -2.54 -10.99
C ASN A 125 -2.62 -1.40 -11.87
N LYS A 126 -2.97 -1.66 -13.14
CA LYS A 126 -3.54 -0.64 -14.05
C LYS A 126 -4.84 -0.05 -13.53
N LYS A 127 -5.61 -0.85 -12.78
CA LYS A 127 -6.83 -0.40 -12.10
C LYS A 127 -6.48 0.29 -10.79
N LEU A 128 -5.55 -0.28 -10.02
CA LEU A 128 -5.10 0.26 -8.73
C LEU A 128 -4.51 1.69 -8.86
N ASP A 129 -3.80 1.98 -9.94
CA ASP A 129 -3.20 3.29 -10.23
C ASP A 129 -4.21 4.44 -10.28
N LYS A 130 -5.50 4.14 -10.48
CA LYS A 130 -6.56 5.15 -10.43
C LYS A 130 -6.92 5.57 -9.00
N TYR A 131 -6.49 4.81 -8.00
CA TYR A 131 -6.88 4.95 -6.59
C TYR A 131 -5.69 5.22 -5.65
N LEU A 132 -4.48 4.77 -6.00
CA LEU A 132 -3.24 4.88 -5.21
C LEU A 132 -2.05 5.33 -6.06
#